data_AF-A0A7W4UFY3-F1
#
_entry.id   AF-A0A7W4UFY3-F1
#
_cell.length_a   1.000
_cell.length_b   1.000
_cell.length_c   1.000
_cell.angle_alpha   90.00
_cell.angle_beta   90.00
_cell.angle_gamma   90.00
#
_symmetry.space_group_name_H-M   'P 1'
#
loop_
_entity.id
_entity.type
_entity.pdbx_description
1 polymer ?
#
loop_
_entity_poly.entity_id
_entity_poly.type
_entity_poly.pdbx_seq_one_letter_code
_entity_poly.pdbx_strand_id
1 'polypeptide(L)'
;MPPTPFVSRSPRAEDFILAHALGLVPRPRFVEVLATAQSPTRCATLLDLGWSGRSLPADELAGPAAAGAWPGEGDVHALLVDAGAVEADALSALDVTAHRPWVVVVASEEPGSGPAVDALTAAGYEAVLHDGASAYLVDPARTAQLRPPLAAEAGATPDAATDVVAAADAVAAPVTEPAGDAAAPDALAARLAALETQHDEALRQLVRWRARALDSWSAAASEHAGPDQDSLRRELEAMRGTLSWRVTRPLRAARTVGARLRGRA
;
A
#
# COMPACT_ATOMS: atom_id res chain seq x y z
N MET A 1 5.70 26.64 -0.72
CA MET A 1 4.57 25.81 -0.25
C MET A 1 5.16 24.53 0.30
N PRO A 2 4.68 24.01 1.45
CA PRO A 2 4.99 22.63 1.82
C PRO A 2 4.45 21.69 0.72
N PRO A 3 5.11 20.54 0.47
CA PRO A 3 4.58 19.54 -0.45
C PRO A 3 3.19 19.11 0.01
N THR A 4 2.26 19.00 -0.93
CA THR A 4 0.93 18.46 -0.65
C THR A 4 1.10 17.02 -0.15
N PRO A 5 0.48 16.62 0.97
CA PRO A 5 0.59 15.26 1.46
C PRO A 5 0.01 14.28 0.44
N PHE A 6 0.65 13.12 0.27
CA PHE A 6 0.12 12.03 -0.54
C PHE A 6 -1.05 11.37 0.19
N VAL A 7 -2.22 11.35 -0.42
CA VAL A 7 -3.41 10.70 0.13
C VAL A 7 -3.78 9.50 -0.73
N SER A 8 -3.56 8.30 -0.20
CA SER A 8 -3.92 7.04 -0.85
C SER A 8 -5.44 6.89 -0.89
N ARG A 9 -6.00 6.58 -2.06
CA ARG A 9 -7.42 6.25 -2.23
C ARG A 9 -7.62 4.77 -2.59
N SER A 10 -6.56 4.01 -2.79
CA SER A 10 -6.63 2.55 -2.84
C SER A 10 -6.93 1.98 -1.44
N PRO A 11 -7.87 1.04 -1.30
CA PRO A 11 -8.14 0.34 -0.03
C PRO A 11 -6.92 -0.37 0.57
N ARG A 12 -5.94 -0.72 -0.28
CA ARG A 12 -4.73 -1.46 0.09
C ARG A 12 -3.45 -0.65 -0.07
N ALA A 13 -3.57 0.66 -0.31
CA ALA A 13 -2.44 1.56 -0.59
C ALA A 13 -1.56 1.15 -1.80
N GLU A 14 -2.14 0.41 -2.75
CA GLU A 14 -1.46 -0.04 -3.96
C GLU A 14 -1.00 1.16 -4.81
N ASP A 15 -1.80 2.23 -4.84
CA ASP A 15 -1.51 3.49 -5.52
C ASP A 15 -0.31 4.22 -4.90
N PHE A 16 -0.15 4.20 -3.57
CA PHE A 16 1.03 4.73 -2.89
C PHE A 16 2.30 3.97 -3.28
N ILE A 17 2.27 2.65 -3.17
CA ILE A 17 3.42 1.80 -3.49
C ILE A 17 3.82 1.96 -4.96
N LEU A 18 2.85 1.97 -5.87
CA LEU A 18 3.10 2.17 -7.30
C LEU A 18 3.63 3.58 -7.61
N ALA A 19 3.03 4.63 -7.04
CA ALA A 19 3.47 6.00 -7.26
C ALA A 19 4.91 6.21 -6.78
N HIS A 20 5.29 5.57 -5.68
CA HIS A 20 6.66 5.65 -5.20
C HIS A 20 7.62 4.83 -6.07
N ALA A 21 7.29 3.57 -6.37
CA ALA A 21 8.16 2.68 -7.13
C ALA A 21 8.39 3.14 -8.57
N LEU A 22 7.38 3.75 -9.19
CA LEU A 22 7.40 4.21 -10.57
C LEU A 22 7.50 5.75 -10.68
N GLY A 23 7.79 6.46 -9.59
CA GLY A 23 7.81 7.93 -9.55
C GLY A 23 8.82 8.62 -10.48
N LEU A 24 9.79 7.87 -11.01
CA LEU A 24 10.76 8.36 -12.00
C LEU A 24 10.32 8.15 -13.45
N VAL A 25 9.22 7.42 -13.67
CA VAL A 25 8.69 7.15 -15.01
C VAL A 25 7.99 8.40 -15.54
N PRO A 26 8.34 8.90 -16.73
CA PRO A 26 7.62 10.00 -17.35
C PRO A 26 6.29 9.50 -17.94
N ARG A 27 5.18 10.12 -17.53
CA ARG A 27 3.80 9.80 -18.00
C ARG A 27 3.45 8.31 -17.84
N PRO A 28 3.48 7.80 -16.60
CA PRO A 28 3.20 6.40 -16.33
C PRO A 28 1.76 6.03 -16.70
N ARG A 29 1.60 4.75 -17.05
CA ARG A 29 0.35 4.22 -17.61
C ARG A 29 -0.10 2.98 -16.86
N PHE A 30 -1.39 2.86 -16.62
CA PHE A 30 -1.93 1.69 -15.93
C PHE A 30 -3.14 1.08 -16.64
N VAL A 31 -3.36 -0.20 -16.36
CA VAL A 31 -4.62 -0.90 -16.62
C VAL A 31 -5.14 -1.41 -15.28
N GLU A 32 -6.43 -1.26 -15.03
CA GLU A 32 -7.07 -1.74 -13.81
C GLU A 32 -8.23 -2.66 -14.15
N VAL A 33 -8.17 -3.88 -13.64
CA VAL A 33 -9.32 -4.78 -13.63
C VAL A 33 -10.10 -4.57 -12.35
N LEU A 34 -11.35 -4.16 -12.52
CA LEU A 34 -12.34 -3.94 -11.47
C LEU A 34 -13.13 -5.22 -11.21
N ALA A 35 -13.63 -5.39 -10.00
CA ALA A 35 -14.48 -6.54 -9.69
C ALA A 35 -15.80 -6.51 -10.47
N THR A 36 -16.42 -5.33 -10.56
CA THR A 36 -17.61 -5.08 -11.38
C THR A 36 -17.55 -3.68 -12.00
N ALA A 37 -18.43 -3.39 -12.96
CA ALA A 37 -18.53 -2.08 -13.59
C ALA A 37 -18.92 -0.95 -12.61
N GLN A 38 -19.47 -1.28 -11.44
CA GLN A 38 -19.82 -0.32 -10.39
C GLN A 38 -18.75 -0.20 -9.30
N SER A 39 -17.70 -1.04 -9.33
CA SER A 39 -16.61 -0.92 -8.37
C SER A 39 -15.89 0.43 -8.55
N PRO A 40 -15.58 1.14 -7.46
CA PRO A 40 -14.75 2.34 -7.55
C PRO A 40 -13.35 1.99 -8.02
N THR A 41 -12.71 2.91 -8.75
CA THR A 41 -11.30 2.75 -9.13
C THR A 41 -10.39 2.86 -7.90
N ARG A 42 -9.42 1.95 -7.82
CA ARG A 42 -8.32 1.97 -6.85
C ARG A 42 -7.17 2.89 -7.30
N CYS A 43 -7.22 3.33 -8.55
CA CYS A 43 -6.18 4.15 -9.19
C CYS A 43 -6.51 5.65 -9.17
N ALA A 44 -7.52 6.07 -8.38
CA ALA A 44 -7.93 7.47 -8.33
C ALA A 44 -6.75 8.40 -8.03
N THR A 45 -5.92 8.09 -7.02
CA THR A 45 -4.74 8.92 -6.70
C THR A 45 -3.69 8.91 -7.80
N LEU A 46 -3.51 7.81 -8.54
CA LEU A 46 -2.60 7.76 -9.69
C LEU A 46 -3.05 8.74 -10.79
N LEU A 47 -4.36 8.81 -11.05
CA LEU A 47 -4.93 9.77 -12.02
C LEU A 47 -4.66 11.22 -11.60
N ASP A 48 -4.82 11.56 -10.32
CA ASP A 48 -4.52 12.90 -9.79
C ASP A 48 -3.03 13.26 -9.94
N LEU A 49 -2.15 12.25 -9.90
CA LEU A 49 -0.70 12.40 -10.14
C LEU A 49 -0.34 12.47 -11.64
N GLY A 50 -1.34 12.48 -12.52
CA GLY A 50 -1.15 12.58 -13.97
C GLY A 50 -0.82 11.27 -14.66
N TRP A 51 -1.02 10.12 -14.00
CA TRP A 51 -1.01 8.84 -14.69
C TRP A 51 -2.18 8.78 -15.66
N SER A 52 -2.01 8.08 -16.77
CA SER A 52 -3.12 7.78 -17.69
C SER A 52 -3.43 6.29 -17.65
N GLY A 53 -4.68 5.90 -17.56
CA GLY A 53 -5.01 4.48 -17.53
C GLY A 53 -6.43 4.18 -17.96
N ARG A 54 -6.72 2.88 -18.03
CA ARG A 54 -8.05 2.36 -18.35
C ARG A 54 -8.47 1.38 -17.26
N SER A 55 -9.68 1.54 -16.75
CA SER A 55 -10.31 0.57 -15.88
C SER A 55 -11.34 -0.23 -16.68
N LEU A 56 -11.41 -1.53 -16.45
CA LEU A 56 -12.36 -2.43 -17.08
C LEU A 56 -12.86 -3.46 -16.07
N PRO A 57 -14.15 -3.83 -16.09
CA PRO A 57 -14.67 -4.83 -15.18
C PRO A 57 -14.26 -6.24 -15.60
N ALA A 58 -14.17 -7.14 -14.62
CA ALA A 58 -13.65 -8.49 -14.82
C ALA A 58 -14.48 -9.32 -15.81
N ASP A 59 -15.80 -9.10 -15.88
CA ASP A 59 -16.71 -9.77 -16.82
C ASP A 59 -16.50 -9.35 -18.28
N GLU A 60 -15.94 -8.17 -18.53
CA GLU A 60 -15.55 -7.71 -19.87
C GLU A 60 -14.23 -8.33 -20.38
N LEU A 61 -13.46 -9.00 -19.50
CA LEU A 61 -12.20 -9.66 -19.86
C LEU A 61 -12.37 -10.87 -20.78
N ALA A 62 -13.48 -11.58 -20.67
CA ALA A 62 -13.76 -12.72 -21.55
C ALA A 62 -14.34 -12.29 -22.92
N GLY A 63 -14.63 -10.99 -23.08
CA GLY A 63 -15.27 -10.43 -24.26
C GLY A 63 -14.33 -9.73 -25.23
N PRO A 64 -14.85 -9.22 -26.38
CA PRO A 64 -14.07 -8.46 -27.35
C PRO A 64 -13.48 -7.15 -26.78
N ALA A 65 -13.97 -6.70 -25.62
CA ALA A 65 -13.46 -5.53 -24.91
C ALA A 65 -12.03 -5.73 -24.39
N ALA A 66 -11.61 -6.98 -24.11
CA ALA A 66 -10.26 -7.30 -23.66
C ALA A 66 -9.17 -6.86 -24.65
N ALA A 67 -9.43 -6.99 -25.95
CA ALA A 67 -8.52 -6.54 -27.01
C ALA A 67 -8.31 -5.00 -27.00
N GLY A 68 -9.27 -4.25 -26.45
CA GLY A 68 -9.17 -2.81 -26.26
C GLY A 68 -8.67 -2.40 -24.87
N ALA A 69 -8.48 -3.33 -23.94
CA ALA A 69 -8.14 -3.03 -22.54
C ALA A 69 -6.84 -2.23 -22.41
N TRP A 70 -5.92 -2.45 -23.34
CA TRP A 70 -4.60 -1.84 -23.33
C TRP A 70 -4.64 -0.42 -23.89
N PRO A 71 -4.08 0.57 -23.16
CA PRO A 71 -3.97 1.91 -23.68
C PRO A 71 -2.95 1.86 -24.84
N GLY A 72 -3.35 2.29 -26.04
CA GLY A 72 -2.68 2.18 -27.36
C GLY A 72 -1.15 2.02 -27.45
N GLU A 73 -0.46 2.87 -28.22
CA GLU A 73 1.00 2.74 -28.39
C GLU A 73 1.76 3.12 -27.09
N GLY A 74 2.80 2.35 -26.78
CA GLY A 74 3.73 2.59 -25.66
C GLY A 74 3.56 1.63 -24.48
N ASP A 75 4.51 1.69 -23.56
CA ASP A 75 4.58 0.78 -22.41
C ASP A 75 3.40 0.97 -21.44
N VAL A 76 2.94 -0.13 -20.87
CA VAL A 76 2.10 -0.12 -19.67
C VAL A 76 3.00 -0.40 -18.46
N HIS A 77 2.86 0.41 -17.43
CA HIS A 77 3.77 0.38 -16.29
C HIS A 77 3.17 -0.40 -15.11
N ALA A 78 1.84 -0.34 -14.95
CA ALA A 78 1.14 -1.07 -13.92
C ALA A 78 -0.11 -1.76 -14.46
N LEU A 79 -0.35 -3.00 -14.04
CA LEU A 79 -1.62 -3.70 -14.18
C LEU A 79 -2.12 -4.04 -12.78
N LEU A 80 -3.31 -3.59 -12.40
CA LEU A 80 -3.93 -3.91 -11.12
C LEU A 80 -5.07 -4.89 -11.34
N VAL A 81 -5.06 -6.02 -10.63
CA VAL A 81 -6.02 -7.11 -10.75
C VAL A 81 -6.61 -7.39 -9.38
N ASP A 82 -7.93 -7.44 -9.29
CA ASP A 82 -8.60 -7.99 -8.12
C ASP A 82 -8.76 -9.50 -8.30
N ALA A 83 -7.93 -10.32 -7.64
CA ALA A 83 -7.95 -11.78 -7.87
C ALA A 83 -9.28 -12.42 -7.46
N GLY A 84 -10.01 -11.82 -6.51
CA GLY A 84 -11.33 -12.31 -6.11
C GLY A 84 -12.37 -12.20 -7.22
N ALA A 85 -12.10 -11.39 -8.25
CA ALA A 85 -13.01 -11.16 -9.37
C ALA A 85 -12.54 -11.77 -10.69
N VAL A 86 -11.30 -12.26 -10.78
CA VAL A 86 -10.68 -12.66 -12.04
C VAL A 86 -10.24 -14.12 -11.97
N GLU A 87 -10.84 -14.95 -12.83
CA GLU A 87 -10.39 -16.33 -13.04
C GLU A 87 -9.07 -16.36 -13.83
N ALA A 88 -8.26 -17.41 -13.63
CA ALA A 88 -6.97 -17.55 -14.32
C ALA A 88 -7.10 -17.46 -15.86
N ASP A 89 -8.19 -17.99 -16.41
CA ASP A 89 -8.47 -17.97 -17.85
C ASP A 89 -8.75 -16.55 -18.36
N ALA A 90 -9.38 -15.69 -17.54
CA ALA A 90 -9.64 -14.30 -17.88
C ALA A 90 -8.35 -13.46 -17.96
N LEU A 91 -7.33 -13.80 -17.15
CA LEU A 91 -6.03 -13.14 -17.22
C LEU A 91 -5.28 -13.48 -18.51
N SER A 92 -5.48 -14.69 -19.04
CA SER A 92 -4.93 -15.11 -20.32
C SER A 92 -5.52 -14.29 -21.48
N ALA A 93 -6.79 -13.89 -21.40
CA ALA A 93 -7.43 -13.04 -22.39
C ALA A 93 -6.86 -11.61 -22.42
N LEU A 94 -6.22 -11.15 -21.35
CA LEU A 94 -5.51 -9.87 -21.32
C LEU A 94 -4.21 -9.90 -22.14
N ASP A 95 -3.66 -11.07 -22.47
CA ASP A 95 -2.36 -11.21 -23.15
C ASP A 95 -1.22 -10.38 -22.48
N VAL A 96 -1.04 -10.59 -21.17
CA VAL A 96 0.00 -9.91 -20.36
C VAL A 96 1.43 -10.22 -20.86
N THR A 97 1.67 -11.46 -21.26
CA THR A 97 2.02 -11.79 -22.65
C THR A 97 2.72 -10.77 -23.54
N ALA A 98 1.93 -10.28 -24.50
CA ALA A 98 2.35 -9.35 -25.53
C ALA A 98 2.57 -7.93 -25.00
N HIS A 99 1.76 -7.49 -24.03
CA HIS A 99 1.76 -6.11 -23.58
C HIS A 99 2.75 -5.81 -22.45
N ARG A 100 3.22 -6.84 -21.73
CA ARG A 100 4.25 -6.80 -20.67
C ARG A 100 4.19 -5.57 -19.76
N PRO A 101 3.13 -5.40 -18.94
CA PRO A 101 3.18 -4.44 -17.84
C PRO A 101 4.45 -4.62 -17.01
N TRP A 102 5.09 -3.52 -16.60
CA TRP A 102 6.31 -3.61 -15.78
C TRP A 102 6.03 -4.18 -14.39
N VAL A 103 4.89 -3.81 -13.79
CA VAL A 103 4.42 -4.30 -12.50
C VAL A 103 2.98 -4.80 -12.64
N VAL A 104 2.69 -5.97 -12.08
CA VAL A 104 1.34 -6.50 -11.92
C VAL A 104 1.04 -6.61 -10.43
N VAL A 105 -0.02 -5.94 -9.98
CA VAL A 105 -0.50 -5.96 -8.60
C VAL A 105 -1.75 -6.81 -8.55
N VAL A 106 -1.71 -7.88 -7.78
CA VAL A 106 -2.81 -8.83 -7.64
C VAL A 106 -3.29 -8.79 -6.20
N ALA A 107 -4.55 -8.43 -5.97
CA ALA A 107 -5.15 -8.57 -4.64
C ALA A 107 -5.08 -10.04 -4.20
N SER A 108 -4.29 -10.36 -3.18
CA SER A 108 -4.07 -11.72 -2.69
C SER A 108 -3.89 -11.70 -1.18
N GLU A 109 -4.66 -12.53 -0.47
CA GLU A 109 -4.49 -12.67 0.98
C GLU A 109 -3.35 -13.64 1.32
N GLU A 110 -3.06 -14.57 0.42
CA GLU A 110 -1.98 -15.55 0.58
C GLU A 110 -0.71 -15.12 -0.18
N PRO A 111 0.45 -15.06 0.50
CA PRO A 111 1.71 -14.70 -0.14
C PRO A 111 2.18 -15.74 -1.15
N GLY A 112 2.35 -15.31 -2.41
CA GLY A 112 2.99 -16.12 -3.44
C GLY A 112 2.20 -17.33 -3.92
N SER A 113 0.93 -17.45 -3.53
CA SER A 113 0.02 -18.49 -3.99
C SER A 113 -1.28 -17.88 -4.51
N GLY A 114 -1.90 -18.58 -5.46
CA GLY A 114 -3.24 -18.24 -5.95
C GLY A 114 -3.31 -18.26 -7.49
N PRO A 115 -4.48 -18.55 -8.06
CA PRO A 115 -4.62 -18.83 -9.49
C PRO A 115 -4.10 -17.69 -10.40
N ALA A 116 -4.31 -16.43 -10.03
CA ALA A 116 -3.80 -15.29 -10.78
C ALA A 116 -2.27 -15.11 -10.62
N VAL A 117 -1.73 -15.31 -9.42
CA VAL A 117 -0.29 -15.22 -9.13
C VAL A 117 0.46 -16.35 -9.85
N ASP A 118 -0.09 -17.56 -9.82
CA ASP A 118 0.45 -18.75 -10.49
C ASP A 118 0.46 -18.55 -12.01
N ALA A 119 -0.63 -18.05 -12.59
CA ALA A 119 -0.72 -17.75 -14.02
C ALA A 119 0.31 -16.69 -14.46
N LEU A 120 0.51 -15.62 -13.68
CA LEU A 120 1.51 -14.59 -13.98
C LEU A 120 2.94 -15.11 -13.85
N THR A 121 3.20 -15.94 -12.84
CA THR A 121 4.50 -16.59 -12.65
C THR A 121 4.80 -17.53 -13.82
N ALA A 122 3.81 -18.30 -14.27
CA ALA A 122 3.92 -19.13 -15.48
C ALA A 122 4.12 -18.28 -16.76
N ALA A 123 3.58 -17.06 -16.80
CA ALA A 123 3.79 -16.08 -17.86
C ALA A 123 5.15 -15.36 -17.80
N GLY A 124 5.98 -15.69 -16.80
CA GLY A 124 7.36 -15.22 -16.65
C GLY A 124 7.55 -14.06 -15.66
N TYR A 125 6.52 -13.64 -14.93
CA TYR A 125 6.66 -12.59 -13.92
C TYR A 125 7.32 -13.11 -12.64
N GLU A 126 8.03 -12.23 -11.94
CA GLU A 126 8.63 -12.54 -10.64
C GLU A 126 7.86 -11.86 -9.50
N ALA A 127 7.33 -12.62 -8.55
CA ALA A 127 6.79 -12.05 -7.32
C ALA A 127 7.92 -11.46 -6.46
N VAL A 128 7.89 -10.14 -6.23
CA VAL A 128 8.96 -9.42 -5.51
C VAL A 128 8.52 -8.85 -4.17
N LEU A 129 7.22 -8.63 -3.98
CA LEU A 129 6.65 -8.10 -2.76
C LEU A 129 5.26 -8.69 -2.53
N HIS A 130 4.94 -8.91 -1.26
CA HIS A 130 3.57 -9.13 -0.82
C HIS A 130 3.32 -8.24 0.41
N ASP A 131 2.47 -7.23 0.31
CA ASP A 131 2.13 -6.34 1.44
C ASP A 131 1.14 -7.00 2.42
N GLY A 132 0.70 -8.21 2.06
CA GLY A 132 -0.18 -9.05 2.86
C GLY A 132 -1.67 -8.79 2.65
N ALA A 133 -2.01 -8.01 1.61
CA ALA A 133 -3.30 -7.98 0.95
C ALA A 133 -3.18 -7.98 -0.59
N SER A 134 -1.99 -7.68 -1.11
CA SER A 134 -1.66 -7.65 -2.54
C SER A 134 -0.26 -8.21 -2.81
N ALA A 135 -0.15 -9.00 -3.88
CA ALA A 135 1.09 -9.49 -4.46
C ALA A 135 1.56 -8.56 -5.58
N TYR A 136 2.82 -8.17 -5.58
CA TYR A 136 3.46 -7.35 -6.61
C TYR A 136 4.43 -8.24 -7.38
N LEU A 137 4.09 -8.45 -8.65
CA LEU A 137 4.89 -9.20 -9.58
C LEU A 137 5.51 -8.25 -10.60
N VAL A 138 6.76 -8.49 -10.97
CA VAL A 138 7.54 -7.58 -11.82
C VAL A 138 8.05 -8.32 -13.05
N ASP A 139 8.06 -7.61 -14.19
CA ASP A 139 8.70 -8.09 -15.40
C ASP A 139 10.21 -8.35 -15.15
N PRO A 140 10.76 -9.51 -15.52
CA PRO A 140 12.16 -9.87 -15.24
C PRO A 140 13.17 -8.83 -15.74
N ALA A 141 12.90 -8.15 -16.87
CA ALA A 141 13.79 -7.13 -17.41
C ALA A 141 13.79 -5.84 -16.59
N ARG A 142 12.84 -5.68 -15.66
CA ARG A 142 12.67 -4.54 -14.75
C ARG A 142 12.90 -4.89 -13.28
N THR A 143 13.02 -6.17 -12.92
CA THR A 143 13.21 -6.63 -11.54
C THR A 143 14.35 -5.91 -10.81
N ALA A 144 15.53 -5.78 -11.43
CA ALA A 144 16.68 -5.15 -10.79
C ALA A 144 16.43 -3.66 -10.46
N GLN A 145 15.61 -2.99 -11.27
CA GLN A 145 15.25 -1.58 -11.08
C GLN A 145 14.11 -1.40 -10.07
N LEU A 146 13.10 -2.27 -10.10
CA LEU A 146 11.85 -2.08 -9.36
C LEU A 146 11.80 -2.82 -8.02
N ARG A 147 12.58 -3.88 -7.84
CA ARG A 147 12.62 -4.62 -6.56
C ARG A 147 13.10 -3.73 -5.40
N PRO A 148 14.19 -2.94 -5.49
CA PRO A 148 14.63 -2.10 -4.38
C PRO A 148 13.59 -1.08 -3.90
N PRO A 149 12.97 -0.26 -4.77
CA PRO A 149 11.97 0.71 -4.30
C PRO A 149 10.66 0.04 -3.84
N LEU A 150 10.24 -1.09 -4.42
CA LEU A 150 9.08 -1.84 -3.90
C LEU A 150 9.35 -2.41 -2.50
N ALA A 151 10.54 -2.97 -2.26
CA ALA A 151 10.90 -3.56 -0.97
C ALA A 151 11.15 -2.51 0.12
N ALA A 152 11.67 -1.33 -0.24
CA ALA A 152 11.89 -0.24 0.71
C ALA A 152 10.57 0.23 1.35
N GLU A 153 9.50 0.31 0.56
CA GLU A 153 8.18 0.78 1.04
C GLU A 153 7.44 -0.24 1.90
N ALA A 154 7.70 -1.53 1.71
CA ALA A 154 7.17 -2.56 2.60
C ALA A 154 7.76 -2.52 4.01
N GLY A 155 8.95 -1.93 4.16
CA GLY A 155 9.63 -1.71 5.45
C GLY A 155 9.52 -0.28 5.99
N ALA A 156 9.13 0.69 5.16
CA ALA A 156 8.97 2.08 5.54
C ALA A 156 7.62 2.28 6.26
N THR A 157 7.65 2.58 7.55
CA THR A 157 6.56 3.35 8.12
C THR A 157 6.62 4.77 7.57
N PRO A 158 5.49 5.42 7.26
CA PRO A 158 5.48 6.84 6.97
C PRO A 158 5.94 7.58 8.23
N ASP A 159 7.18 8.06 8.26
CA ASP A 159 7.63 8.96 9.32
C ASP A 159 8.42 10.12 8.69
N ALA A 160 8.04 11.32 9.13
CA ALA A 160 8.41 12.66 8.64
C ALA A 160 7.88 13.10 7.25
N ALA A 161 6.59 13.49 7.22
CA ALA A 161 5.87 14.30 6.20
C ALA A 161 4.96 13.57 5.19
N THR A 162 4.89 12.24 5.22
CA THR A 162 3.87 11.51 4.45
C THR A 162 2.87 10.93 5.42
N ASP A 163 1.87 11.71 5.84
CA ASP A 163 0.67 11.11 6.44
C ASP A 163 0.01 10.28 5.33
N VAL A 164 0.26 8.97 5.31
CA VAL A 164 -0.62 8.03 4.61
C VAL A 164 -1.92 8.00 5.41
N VAL A 165 -2.72 9.05 5.23
CA VAL A 165 -4.16 8.92 5.42
C VAL A 165 -4.58 8.03 4.26
N ALA A 166 -4.66 6.72 4.48
CA ALA A 166 -5.55 5.90 3.68
C ALA A 166 -6.90 6.61 3.81
N ALA A 167 -7.36 7.23 2.73
CA ALA A 167 -8.56 8.00 2.75
C ALA A 167 -9.70 7.04 3.11
N ALA A 168 -10.09 7.08 4.38
CA ALA A 168 -11.43 6.72 4.81
C ALA A 168 -12.47 7.71 4.23
N ASP A 169 -12.13 8.47 3.18
CA ASP A 169 -13.04 9.31 2.41
C ASP A 169 -13.78 8.49 1.35
N ALA A 170 -14.39 7.39 1.78
CA ALA A 170 -15.77 7.11 1.41
C ALA A 170 -16.75 7.83 2.38
N VAL A 171 -16.26 8.60 3.35
CA VAL A 171 -17.04 9.48 4.23
C VAL A 171 -17.06 10.92 3.69
N ALA A 172 -17.45 11.09 2.43
CA ALA A 172 -17.98 12.37 1.92
C ALA A 172 -18.70 12.17 0.57
N ALA A 173 -19.57 11.17 0.46
CA ALA A 173 -20.75 11.43 -0.35
C ALA A 173 -21.42 12.66 0.27
N PRO A 174 -21.83 13.69 -0.50
CA PRO A 174 -22.67 14.72 0.07
C PRO A 174 -23.82 14.00 0.78
N VAL A 175 -24.00 14.28 2.07
CA VAL A 175 -25.26 14.02 2.73
C VAL A 175 -26.25 14.88 1.97
N THR A 176 -26.77 14.36 0.85
CA THR A 176 -28.06 14.76 0.34
C THR A 176 -28.98 14.48 1.51
N GLU A 177 -29.27 15.52 2.29
CA GLU A 177 -30.44 15.49 3.15
C GLU A 177 -31.61 15.18 2.22
N PRO A 178 -32.24 13.99 2.33
CA PRO A 178 -33.58 13.88 1.78
C PRO A 178 -34.41 14.81 2.65
N ALA A 179 -34.84 15.91 2.06
CA ALA A 179 -35.90 16.72 2.61
C ALA A 179 -37.08 15.78 2.92
N GLY A 180 -37.43 15.69 4.20
CA GLY A 180 -38.71 15.16 4.68
C GLY A 180 -39.00 13.69 4.34
N ASP A 181 -38.66 12.80 5.26
CA ASP A 181 -39.65 11.95 5.93
C ASP A 181 -38.93 11.09 6.97
N ALA A 182 -39.57 10.87 8.11
CA ALA A 182 -39.00 10.15 9.24
C ALA A 182 -38.44 8.79 8.80
N ALA A 183 -37.10 8.68 8.67
CA ALA A 183 -36.43 7.42 8.39
C ALA A 183 -36.86 6.42 9.46
N ALA A 184 -37.46 5.31 9.02
CA ALA A 184 -37.88 4.25 9.91
C ALA A 184 -36.70 3.84 10.82
N PRO A 185 -36.95 3.55 12.11
CA PRO A 185 -35.89 3.18 13.06
C PRO A 185 -34.99 2.04 12.54
N ASP A 186 -35.53 1.16 11.70
CA ASP A 186 -34.81 0.06 11.05
C ASP A 186 -33.73 0.53 10.06
N ALA A 187 -33.97 1.62 9.32
CA ALA A 187 -32.99 2.16 8.37
C ALA A 187 -31.80 2.81 9.10
N LEU A 188 -32.06 3.46 10.25
CA LEU A 188 -31.00 3.99 11.10
C LEU A 188 -30.21 2.87 11.76
N ALA A 189 -30.89 1.83 12.26
CA ALA A 189 -30.23 0.66 12.86
C ALA A 189 -29.34 -0.08 11.85
N ALA A 190 -29.81 -0.27 10.61
CA ALA A 190 -29.02 -0.87 9.54
C ALA A 190 -27.77 -0.04 9.21
N ARG A 191 -27.89 1.30 9.24
CA ARG A 191 -26.76 2.20 8.98
C ARG A 191 -25.74 2.20 10.11
N LEU A 192 -26.18 2.11 11.37
CA LEU A 192 -25.29 1.94 12.52
C LEU A 192 -24.53 0.61 12.43
N ALA A 193 -25.21 -0.50 12.15
CA ALA A 193 -24.57 -1.81 12.01
C ALA A 193 -23.53 -1.84 10.88
N ALA A 194 -23.83 -1.18 9.75
CA ALA A 194 -22.87 -1.05 8.64
C ALA A 194 -21.63 -0.24 9.05
N LEU A 195 -21.80 0.87 9.78
CA LEU A 195 -20.71 1.69 10.28
C LEU A 195 -19.85 0.95 11.32
N GLU A 196 -20.47 0.19 12.23
CA GLU A 196 -19.76 -0.64 13.21
C GLU A 196 -18.91 -1.71 12.50
N THR A 197 -19.47 -2.37 11.48
CA THR A 197 -18.75 -3.35 10.66
C THR A 197 -17.54 -2.71 9.95
N GLN A 198 -17.72 -1.50 9.41
CA GLN A 198 -16.62 -0.75 8.78
C GLN A 198 -15.54 -0.33 9.79
N HIS A 199 -15.94 0.09 10.99
CA HIS A 199 -15.02 0.47 12.06
C HIS A 199 -14.17 -0.72 12.52
N ASP A 200 -14.80 -1.86 12.75
CA ASP A 200 -14.13 -3.09 13.16
C ASP A 200 -13.14 -3.58 12.10
N GLU A 201 -13.50 -3.45 10.82
CA GLU A 201 -12.60 -3.79 9.72
C GLU A 201 -11.38 -2.85 9.67
N ALA A 202 -11.58 -1.54 9.83
CA ALA A 202 -10.49 -0.57 9.89
C ALA A 202 -9.54 -0.85 11.07
N LEU A 203 -10.07 -1.21 12.24
CA LEU A 203 -9.26 -1.59 13.40
C LEU A 203 -8.47 -2.87 13.15
N ARG A 204 -9.09 -3.88 12.52
CA ARG A 204 -8.39 -5.12 12.14
C ARG A 204 -7.24 -4.84 11.18
N GLN A 205 -7.45 -3.95 10.20
CA GLN A 205 -6.40 -3.55 9.27
C GLN A 205 -5.27 -2.83 10.01
N LEU A 206 -5.57 -1.87 10.89
CA LEU A 206 -4.55 -1.14 11.64
C LEU A 206 -3.69 -2.07 12.53
N VAL A 207 -4.33 -3.01 13.23
CA VAL A 207 -3.61 -4.02 14.04
C VAL A 207 -2.71 -4.88 13.16
N ARG A 208 -3.19 -5.30 11.98
CA ARG A 208 -2.43 -6.10 11.02
C ARG A 208 -1.22 -5.35 10.48
N TRP A 209 -1.39 -4.10 10.07
CA TRP A 209 -0.31 -3.22 9.63
C TRP A 209 0.74 -3.03 10.72
N ARG A 210 0.31 -2.80 11.97
CA ARG A 210 1.22 -2.66 13.11
C ARG A 210 2.03 -3.92 13.38
N ALA A 211 1.42 -5.09 13.34
CA ALA A 211 2.12 -6.35 13.54
C ALA A 211 3.21 -6.56 12.48
N ARG A 212 2.91 -6.27 11.21
CA ARG A 212 3.88 -6.40 10.11
C ARG A 212 5.00 -5.37 10.13
N ALA A 213 4.70 -4.13 10.51
CA ALA A 213 5.74 -3.13 10.74
C ALA A 213 6.71 -3.60 11.84
N LEU A 214 6.19 -4.20 12.93
CA LEU A 214 7.04 -4.76 13.99
C LEU A 214 7.84 -5.97 13.53
N ASP A 215 7.25 -6.88 12.73
CA ASP A 215 7.94 -8.06 12.21
C ASP A 215 9.04 -7.68 11.21
N SER A 216 8.78 -6.74 10.30
CA SER A 216 9.77 -6.24 9.34
C SER A 216 10.91 -5.50 10.05
N TRP A 217 10.61 -4.71 11.09
CA TRP A 217 11.65 -4.10 11.93
C TRP A 217 12.47 -5.13 12.69
N SER A 218 11.84 -6.18 13.22
CA SER A 218 12.54 -7.27 13.88
C SER A 218 13.46 -8.02 12.91
N ALA A 219 12.99 -8.29 11.69
CA ALA A 219 13.77 -8.94 10.64
C ALA A 219 14.95 -8.06 10.20
N ALA A 220 14.71 -6.79 9.87
CA ALA A 220 15.75 -5.84 9.50
C ALA A 220 16.77 -5.63 10.64
N ALA A 221 16.33 -5.53 11.88
CA ALA A 221 17.21 -5.41 13.04
C ALA A 221 18.06 -6.68 13.26
N SER A 222 17.54 -7.86 12.90
CA SER A 222 18.27 -9.13 12.99
C SER A 222 19.26 -9.32 11.84
N GLU A 223 18.94 -8.87 10.63
CA GLU A 223 19.87 -8.87 9.48
C GLU A 223 21.03 -7.89 9.67
N HIS A 224 20.77 -6.74 10.31
CA HIS A 224 21.79 -5.75 10.67
C HIS A 224 22.46 -6.04 12.03
N ALA A 225 22.12 -7.14 12.71
CA ALA A 225 22.81 -7.62 13.91
C ALA A 225 24.15 -8.33 13.57
N GLY A 226 24.89 -7.77 12.61
CA GLY A 226 26.25 -8.15 12.28
C GLY A 226 27.29 -7.48 13.20
N PRO A 227 28.59 -7.62 12.90
CA PRO A 227 29.70 -7.06 13.70
C PRO A 227 29.62 -5.54 13.96
N ASP A 228 28.78 -4.82 13.21
CA ASP A 228 28.49 -3.40 13.41
C ASP A 228 27.68 -3.10 14.67
N GLN A 229 26.81 -4.00 15.17
CA GLN A 229 26.10 -3.78 16.44
C GLN A 229 27.06 -3.73 17.64
N ASP A 230 28.07 -4.59 17.65
CA ASP A 230 29.11 -4.60 18.69
C ASP A 230 30.07 -3.41 18.53
N SER A 231 30.31 -2.96 17.29
CA SER A 231 31.05 -1.71 17.03
C SER A 231 30.30 -0.49 17.59
N LEU A 232 29.01 -0.34 17.24
CA LEU A 232 28.15 0.75 17.70
C LEU A 232 27.92 0.71 19.22
N ARG A 233 27.81 -0.49 19.83
CA ARG A 233 27.77 -0.63 21.29
C ARG A 233 29.06 -0.15 21.94
N ARG A 234 30.21 -0.57 21.41
CA ARG A 234 31.53 -0.10 21.89
C ARG A 234 31.71 1.40 21.70
N GLU A 235 31.25 1.95 20.58
CA GLU A 235 31.32 3.38 20.29
C GLU A 235 30.39 4.19 21.21
N LEU A 236 29.16 3.73 21.45
CA LEU A 236 28.24 4.34 22.43
C LEU A 236 28.79 4.25 23.86
N GLU A 237 29.42 3.14 24.22
CA GLU A 237 30.04 2.96 25.53
C GLU A 237 31.27 3.86 25.70
N ALA A 238 32.08 4.02 24.65
CA ALA A 238 33.18 4.98 24.59
C ALA A 238 32.67 6.43 24.69
N MET A 239 31.61 6.80 23.97
CA MET A 239 30.98 8.12 24.07
C MET A 239 30.40 8.37 25.47
N ARG A 240 29.78 7.36 26.10
CA ARG A 240 29.28 7.43 27.49
C ARG A 240 30.41 7.54 28.52
N GLY A 241 31.61 7.06 28.20
CA GLY A 241 32.82 7.21 29.00
C GLY A 241 33.45 8.61 28.94
N THR A 242 33.11 9.43 27.93
CA THR A 242 33.68 10.78 27.81
C THR A 242 33.18 11.73 28.91
N LEU A 243 34.04 12.67 29.31
CA LEU A 243 33.79 13.62 30.41
C LEU A 243 32.52 14.46 30.17
N SER A 244 32.15 14.74 28.92
CA SER A 244 30.93 15.49 28.57
C SER A 244 29.63 14.74 28.95
N TRP A 245 29.62 13.41 28.87
CA TRP A 245 28.48 12.58 29.28
C TRP A 245 28.35 12.49 30.78
N ARG A 246 29.47 12.38 31.50
CA ARG A 246 29.49 12.37 32.98
C ARG A 246 29.03 13.70 33.57
N VAL A 247 29.41 14.82 32.95
CA VAL A 247 29.00 16.17 33.36
C VAL A 247 27.51 16.43 33.14
N THR A 248 26.92 15.89 32.08
CA THR A 248 25.51 16.12 31.73
C THR A 248 24.54 15.07 32.29
N ARG A 249 25.03 13.94 32.82
CA ARG A 249 24.22 12.88 33.44
C ARG A 249 23.35 13.37 34.61
N PRO A 250 23.82 14.22 35.54
CA PRO A 250 22.98 14.74 36.63
C PRO A 250 21.84 15.63 36.12
N LEU A 251 22.11 16.46 35.11
CA LEU A 251 21.10 17.36 34.50
C LEU A 251 20.01 16.58 33.75
N ARG A 252 20.36 15.46 33.12
CA ARG A 252 19.38 14.58 32.45
C ARG A 252 18.51 13.82 33.46
N ALA A 253 19.08 13.36 34.57
CA ALA A 253 18.33 12.72 35.65
C ALA A 253 17.32 13.67 36.31
N ALA A 254 17.70 14.95 36.50
CA ALA A 254 16.78 15.96 37.01
C ALA A 254 15.61 16.25 36.03
N ARG A 255 15.86 16.19 34.72
CA ARG A 255 14.81 16.38 33.68
C ARG A 255 13.77 15.26 33.68
N THR A 256 14.17 14.00 33.85
CA THR A 256 13.24 12.87 33.89
C THR A 256 12.40 12.85 35.17
N VAL A 257 12.95 13.27 36.30
CA VAL A 257 12.18 13.44 37.55
C VAL A 257 11.19 14.61 37.43
N GLY A 258 11.63 15.75 36.87
CA GLY A 258 10.76 16.91 36.65
C GLY A 258 9.67 16.72 35.59
N ALA A 259 9.84 15.77 34.67
CA ALA A 259 8.79 15.36 33.74
C ALA A 259 7.73 14.46 34.41
N ARG A 260 8.15 13.56 35.32
CA ARG A 260 7.23 12.70 36.08
C ARG A 260 6.39 13.45 37.10
N LEU A 261 6.91 14.54 37.67
CA LEU A 261 6.17 15.36 38.63
C LEU A 261 5.15 16.29 37.96
N ARG A 262 5.34 16.65 36.68
CA ARG A 262 4.38 17.45 35.89
C ARG A 262 3.23 16.65 35.27
N GLY A 263 3.37 15.32 35.16
CA GLY A 263 2.29 14.44 34.70
C GLY A 263 1.35 13.94 35.80
N ARG A 264 1.43 14.50 37.01
CA ARG A 264 0.66 14.07 38.20
C ARG A 264 -0.06 15.22 38.92
N ALA A 265 -0.14 16.39 38.30
CA ALA A 265 -0.92 17.54 38.78
C ALA A 265 -2.21 17.66 37.96
#